data_AF-A0A929RQV5-F1
#
_entry.id   AF-A0A929RQV5-F1
#
_cell.length_a   1.000
_cell.length_b   1.000
_cell.length_c   1.000
_cell.angle_alpha   90.00
_cell.angle_beta   90.00
_cell.angle_gamma   90.00
#
_symmetry.space_group_name_H-M   'P 1'
#
loop_
_entity.id
_entity.type
_entity.pdbx_description
1 polymer ?
#
loop_
_entity_poly.entity_id
_entity_poly.type
_entity_poly.pdbx_seq_one_letter_code
_entity_poly.pdbx_strand_id
1 'polypeptide(L)' 'RTPFLAVTVRAPQAQVEALESVKGDLEAASKAVGALTVAASDDAEATEAVVESFELGEAPAKRKKG' A
#
# COMPACT_ATOMS: atom_id res chain seq x y z
N ARG A 1 -17.11 6.34 7.70
CA ARG A 1 -16.33 5.65 6.63
C ARG A 1 -14.88 5.74 7.06
N THR A 2 -14.17 4.63 7.05
CA THR A 2 -12.71 4.55 7.23
C THR A 2 -12.01 5.38 6.14
N PRO A 3 -10.83 5.99 6.35
CA PRO A 3 -10.07 6.56 5.24
C PRO A 3 -9.70 5.48 4.21
N PHE A 4 -9.48 5.89 2.97
CA PHE A 4 -8.98 5.02 1.90
C PHE A 4 -7.52 5.39 1.59
N LEU A 5 -6.64 4.39 1.58
CA LEU A 5 -5.25 4.54 1.17
C LEU A 5 -4.81 3.27 0.45
N ALA A 6 -4.58 3.37 -0.86
CA ALA A 6 -3.89 2.34 -1.64
C ALA A 6 -2.44 2.79 -1.90
N VAL A 7 -1.50 1.85 -1.91
CA VAL A 7 -0.06 2.13 -2.10
C VAL A 7 0.55 1.06 -3.00
N THR A 8 1.39 1.48 -3.95
CA THR A 8 2.24 0.58 -4.75
C THR A 8 3.70 0.81 -4.39
N VAL A 9 4.36 -0.25 -3.93
CA VAL A 9 5.77 -0.27 -3.57
C VAL A 9 6.53 -1.10 -4.59
N ARG A 10 7.61 -0.52 -5.14
CA ARG A 10 8.60 -1.23 -5.95
C ARG A 10 9.79 -1.57 -5.08
N ALA A 11 10.12 -2.85 -5.00
CA ALA A 11 11.17 -3.37 -4.14
C ALA A 11 12.19 -4.19 -4.94
N PRO A 12 13.47 -4.22 -4.53
CA PRO A 12 14.45 -5.13 -5.13
C PRO A 12 13.94 -6.57 -5.02
N GLN A 13 14.15 -7.41 -6.04
CA GLN A 13 13.50 -8.73 -6.12
C GLN A 13 13.74 -9.59 -4.86
N ALA A 14 14.92 -9.51 -4.25
CA ALA A 14 15.27 -10.21 -3.01
C ALA A 14 14.52 -9.74 -1.74
N GLN A 15 13.80 -8.62 -1.80
CA GLN A 15 12.99 -8.07 -0.69
C GLN A 15 11.48 -8.28 -0.89
N VAL A 16 11.02 -8.71 -2.07
CA VAL A 16 9.58 -8.84 -2.38
C VAL A 16 8.91 -9.86 -1.45
N GLU A 17 9.46 -11.07 -1.31
CA GLU A 17 8.92 -12.13 -0.44
C GLU A 17 8.85 -11.68 1.03
N ALA A 18 9.87 -10.96 1.51
CA ALA A 18 9.90 -10.41 2.86
C ALA A 18 8.79 -9.36 3.07
N LEU A 19 8.57 -8.47 2.09
CA LEU A 19 7.52 -7.46 2.13
C LEU A 19 6.11 -8.06 1.99
N GLU A 20 5.93 -9.11 1.19
CA GLU A 20 4.67 -9.85 1.13
C GLU A 20 4.37 -10.57 2.44
N SER A 21 5.39 -11.09 3.15
CA SER A 21 5.19 -11.74 4.46
C SER A 21 4.61 -10.79 5.54
N VAL A 22 4.97 -9.50 5.51
CA VAL A 22 4.49 -8.48 6.46
C VAL A 22 3.30 -7.66 5.95
N LYS A 23 2.89 -7.86 4.68
CA LYS A 23 1.81 -7.10 4.04
C LYS A 23 0.50 -7.15 4.84
N GLY A 24 0.10 -8.34 5.30
CA GLY A 24 -1.16 -8.52 6.04
C GLY A 24 -1.20 -7.74 7.35
N ASP A 25 -0.09 -7.73 8.10
CA ASP A 25 0.05 -6.94 9.32
C ASP A 25 0.04 -5.44 9.04
N LEU A 26 0.68 -5.00 7.95
CA LEU A 26 0.74 -3.59 7.56
C LEU A 26 -0.62 -3.07 7.06
N GLU A 27 -1.36 -3.85 6.27
CA GLU A 27 -2.74 -3.53 5.88
C GLU A 27 -3.65 -3.44 7.12
N ALA A 28 -3.56 -4.40 8.05
CA ALA A 28 -4.33 -4.39 9.30
C ALA A 28 -3.97 -3.23 10.23
N ALA A 29 -2.69 -2.85 10.32
CA ALA A 29 -2.21 -1.74 11.16
C ALA A 29 -2.59 -0.35 10.61
N SER A 30 -2.77 -0.22 9.29
CA SER A 30 -2.94 1.07 8.60
C SER A 30 -4.14 1.92 9.07
N LYS A 31 -5.19 1.27 9.60
CA LYS A 31 -6.52 1.86 9.89
C LYS A 31 -7.19 2.51 8.67
N ALA A 32 -6.68 2.27 7.46
CA ALA A 32 -7.28 2.64 6.19
C ALA A 32 -7.85 1.38 5.51
N VAL A 33 -8.76 1.56 4.55
CA VAL A 33 -9.20 0.48 3.66
C VAL A 33 -8.62 0.76 2.29
N GLY A 34 -7.70 -0.07 1.83
CA GLY A 34 -7.07 0.01 0.52
C GLY A 34 -5.98 -1.05 0.41
N ALA A 35 -5.54 -1.34 -0.82
CA ALA A 35 -4.56 -2.40 -1.06
C ALA A 35 -3.13 -1.88 -0.95
N LEU A 36 -2.27 -2.66 -0.30
CA LEU A 36 -0.82 -2.55 -0.43
C LEU A 36 -0.35 -3.49 -1.56
N THR A 37 0.04 -2.93 -2.68
CA THR A 37 0.68 -3.68 -3.77
C THR A 37 2.18 -3.62 -3.59
N VAL A 38 2.83 -4.78 -3.54
CA VAL A 38 4.29 -4.91 -3.63
C VAL A 38 4.59 -5.54 -4.99
N ALA A 39 5.54 -4.97 -5.72
CA ALA A 39 6.04 -5.53 -6.97
C ALA A 39 7.58 -5.43 -7.02
N ALA A 40 8.20 -6.28 -7.83
CA ALA A 40 9.62 -6.13 -8.13
C ALA A 40 9.88 -4.78 -8.82
N SER A 41 10.99 -4.14 -8.48
CA SER A 41 11.55 -3.04 -9.26
C SER A 41 12.06 -3.58 -10.59
N ASP A 42 11.79 -2.84 -11.67
CA ASP A 42 12.37 -3.10 -13.00
C ASP A 42 13.82 -2.57 -13.10
N ASP A 43 14.27 -1.80 -12.11
CA ASP A 43 15.65 -1.35 -11.96
C ASP A 43 16.50 -2.41 -11.23
N ALA A 44 17.57 -2.85 -11.89
CA ALA A 44 18.49 -3.86 -11.40
C ALA A 44 19.55 -3.33 -10.42
N GLU A 45 19.76 -2.00 -10.34
CA GLU A 45 20.65 -1.37 -9.35
C GLU A 45 19.89 -0.92 -8.08
N ALA A 46 18.57 -1.11 -8.03
CA ALA A 46 17.75 -0.78 -6.87
C ALA A 46 18.15 -1.60 -5.62
N THR A 47 18.58 -0.90 -4.57
CA THR A 47 18.94 -1.48 -3.26
C THR A 47 17.84 -1.32 -2.19
N GLU A 48 16.88 -0.41 -2.41
CA GLU A 48 15.86 -0.03 -1.43
C GLU A 48 14.46 -0.10 -2.04
N ALA A 49 13.44 -0.30 -1.19
CA ALA A 49 12.04 -0.30 -1.61
C ALA A 49 11.47 1.13 -1.62
N VAL A 50 10.85 1.51 -2.74
CA VAL A 50 10.33 2.86 -3.00
C VAL A 50 8.82 2.86 -3.27
N VAL A 51 8.12 3.91 -2.86
CA VAL A 51 6.71 4.10 -3.22
C VAL A 51 6.64 4.65 -4.65
N GLU A 52 6.12 3.84 -5.57
CA GLU A 52 5.89 4.21 -6.97
C GLU A 52 4.63 5.06 -7.12
N SER A 53 3.57 4.72 -6.37
CA SER A 53 2.30 5.47 -6.38
C SER A 53 1.52 5.26 -5.08
N PHE A 54 0.64 6.21 -4.76
CA PHE A 54 -0.38 6.04 -3.73
C PHE A 54 -1.66 6.81 -4.10
N GLU A 55 -2.81 6.30 -3.69
CA GLU A 55 -4.11 6.97 -3.80
C GLU A 55 -4.69 7.18 -2.40
N LEU A 56 -4.86 8.45 -2.01
CA LEU A 56 -5.50 8.84 -0.76
C LEU A 56 -6.92 9.35 -1.05
N GLY A 57 -7.92 8.52 -0.74
CA GLY A 57 -9.33 8.85 -0.98
C GLY A 57 -9.97 9.56 0.21
N GLU A 58 -10.84 10.56 -0.05
CA GLU A 58 -11.72 11.09 0.99
C GLU A 58 -12.44 9.93 1.70
N ALA A 59 -12.44 9.87 3.04
CA ALA A 59 -13.13 8.83 3.80
C ALA A 59 -14.66 8.90 3.62
N PRO A 60 -15.34 7.97 2.93
CA PRO A 60 -17.33 8.14 2.68
C PRO A 60 -18.09 9.43 3.02
N ALA A 61 -18.91 9.96 2.11
CA ALA A 61 -19.84 11.03 2.46
C ALA A 61 -20.74 10.60 3.64
N LYS A 62 -20.87 11.45 4.67
CA LYS A 62 -21.87 11.23 5.73
C LYS A 62 -23.23 11.17 5.04
N ARG A 63 -23.91 10.01 5.07
CA ARG A 63 -25.30 9.91 4.63
C ARG A 63 -26.10 10.90 5.49
N LYS A 64 -26.54 12.01 4.89
CA LYS A 64 -27.48 12.93 5.51
C LYS A 64 -28.73 12.11 5.82
N LYS A 65 -29.02 11.87 7.10
CA LYS A 65 -30.34 11.41 7.49
C LYS A 65 -31.32 12.51 7.06
N GLY A 66 -32.32 12.13 6.26
CA GLY A 66 -33.59 12.86 6.21
C GLY A 66 -34.33 12.67 7.52
#